data_AF-A0A1X7MQL5-F1
#
_entry.id   AF-A0A1X7MQL5-F1
#
_cell.length_a   1.000
_cell.length_b   1.000
_cell.length_c   1.000
_cell.angle_alpha   90.00
_cell.angle_beta   90.00
_cell.angle_gamma   90.00
#
_symmetry.space_group_name_H-M   'P 1'
#
loop_
_entity.id
_entity.type
_entity.pdbx_description
1 polymer ?
#
loop_
_entity_poly.entity_id
_entity_poly.type
_entity_poly.pdbx_seq_one_letter_code
_entity_poly.pdbx_strand_id
1 'polypeptide(L)'
;MAKVFFWKEAEKDCKKLDGTLKQRVNTAEERLRTRESEIGKDLGNTTYSKLADFKELKNQKLGICFIFKPTKDQQIEITEIVAIGKREEEKVFFAAGKRRKKYL
;
A
#
# COMPACT_ATOMS: atom_id res chain seq x y z
N MET A 1 -10.58 12.66 8.72
CA MET A 1 -9.25 12.02 8.77
C MET A 1 -9.50 10.54 8.85
N ALA A 2 -9.13 9.81 7.81
CA ALA A 2 -9.34 8.38 7.74
C ALA A 2 -8.53 7.61 8.80
N LYS A 3 -9.07 6.48 9.23
CA LYS A 3 -8.33 5.50 10.03
C LYS A 3 -7.49 4.63 9.10
N VAL A 4 -6.17 4.62 9.31
CA VAL A 4 -5.28 3.72 8.58
C VAL A 4 -5.02 2.45 9.40
N PHE A 5 -5.21 1.30 8.77
CA PHE A 5 -4.93 -0.02 9.32
C PHE A 5 -3.92 -0.73 8.44
N PHE A 6 -2.98 -1.44 9.08
CA PHE A 6 -2.02 -2.27 8.38
C PHE A 6 -2.45 -3.73 8.48
N TRP A 7 -2.50 -4.43 7.36
CA TRP A 7 -2.57 -5.88 7.39
C TRP A 7 -1.29 -6.44 8.00
N LYS A 8 -1.38 -7.64 8.58
CA LYS A 8 -0.26 -8.28 9.31
C LYS A 8 1.00 -8.37 8.45
N GLU A 9 0.86 -8.62 7.16
CA GLU A 9 1.98 -8.65 6.24
C GLU A 9 2.57 -7.26 5.97
N ALA A 10 1.75 -6.21 5.85
CA ALA A 10 2.21 -4.83 5.69
C ALA A 10 2.95 -4.32 6.95
N GLU A 11 2.52 -4.73 8.15
CA GLU A 11 3.26 -4.45 9.39
C GLU A 11 4.66 -5.07 9.36
N LYS A 12 4.78 -6.30 8.84
CA LYS A 12 6.08 -6.97 8.68
C LYS A 12 6.95 -6.26 7.67
N ASP A 13 6.37 -5.73 6.60
CA ASP A 13 7.13 -4.96 5.61
C ASP A 13 7.67 -3.68 6.23
N CYS A 14 6.85 -2.94 7.00
CA CYS A 14 7.28 -1.75 7.73
C CYS A 14 8.45 -2.04 8.69
N LYS A 15 8.42 -3.20 9.37
CA LYS A 15 9.50 -3.63 10.28
C LYS A 15 10.83 -3.89 9.57
N LYS A 16 10.81 -4.28 8.29
CA LYS A 16 12.02 -4.54 7.49
C LYS A 16 12.67 -3.28 6.94
N LEU A 17 11.93 -2.17 6.88
CA LEU A 17 12.48 -0.88 6.49
C LEU A 17 13.35 -0.32 7.61
N ASP A 18 14.36 0.47 7.29
CA ASP A 18 15.26 1.11 8.24
C ASP A 18 15.40 2.61 7.98
N GLY A 19 15.90 3.33 8.98
CA GLY A 19 16.23 4.75 8.94
C GLY A 19 15.18 5.62 8.23
N THR A 20 15.62 6.29 7.17
CA THR A 20 14.84 7.24 6.38
C THR A 20 13.60 6.61 5.72
N LEU A 21 13.61 5.32 5.41
CA LEU A 21 12.46 4.66 4.80
C LEU A 21 11.29 4.55 5.78
N LYS A 22 11.53 4.28 7.07
CA LYS A 22 10.46 4.30 8.09
C LYS A 22 9.82 5.68 8.23
N GLN A 23 10.62 6.74 8.23
CA GLN A 23 10.09 8.12 8.29
C GLN A 23 9.20 8.42 7.09
N ARG A 24 9.60 7.96 5.90
CA ARG A 24 8.83 8.11 4.67
C ARG A 24 7.52 7.33 4.70
N VAL A 25 7.46 6.19 5.40
CA VAL A 25 6.20 5.48 5.65
C VAL A 25 5.24 6.32 6.49
N ASN A 26 5.73 6.91 7.58
CA ASN A 26 4.89 7.75 8.44
C ASN A 26 4.31 8.94 7.66
N THR A 27 5.12 9.61 6.83
CA THR A 27 4.64 10.70 5.98
C THR A 27 3.60 10.24 4.95
N ALA A 28 3.78 9.06 4.36
CA ALA A 28 2.79 8.51 3.43
C ALA A 28 1.48 8.15 4.15
N GLU A 29 1.57 7.58 5.35
CA GLU A 29 0.42 7.28 6.21
C GLU A 29 -0.36 8.54 6.56
N GLU A 30 0.32 9.61 6.99
CA GLU A 30 -0.32 10.88 7.32
C GLU A 30 -1.06 11.49 6.11
N ARG A 31 -0.46 11.38 4.92
CA ARG A 31 -1.12 11.80 3.67
C ARG A 31 -2.36 10.97 3.37
N LEU A 32 -2.32 9.66 3.59
CA LEU A 32 -3.48 8.77 3.46
C LEU A 32 -4.57 9.13 4.48
N ARG A 33 -4.21 9.42 5.74
CA ARG A 33 -5.18 9.88 6.76
C ARG A 33 -5.87 11.19 6.37
N THR A 34 -5.15 12.08 5.68
CA THR A 34 -5.64 13.43 5.37
C THR A 34 -6.45 13.47 4.07
N ARG A 35 -6.00 12.76 3.04
CA ARG A 35 -6.57 12.84 1.68
C ARG A 35 -7.36 11.60 1.28
N GLU A 36 -7.41 10.60 2.16
CA GLU A 36 -8.22 9.41 2.04
C GLU A 36 -8.09 8.71 0.68
N SER A 37 -9.20 8.53 -0.05
CA SER A 37 -9.24 7.92 -1.37
C SER A 37 -8.91 8.88 -2.52
N GLU A 38 -8.64 10.17 -2.27
CA GLU A 38 -8.35 11.15 -3.34
C GLU A 38 -6.96 10.99 -3.95
N ILE A 39 -6.06 10.31 -3.25
CA ILE A 39 -4.68 10.09 -3.69
C ILE A 39 -4.46 8.65 -4.14
N GLY A 40 -3.37 8.45 -4.87
CA GLY A 40 -3.01 7.15 -5.43
C GLY A 40 -3.76 6.84 -6.72
N LYS A 41 -3.21 5.87 -7.45
CA LYS A 41 -3.72 5.39 -8.73
C LYS A 41 -4.62 4.18 -8.50
N ASP A 42 -5.81 4.18 -9.06
CA ASP A 42 -6.69 3.00 -9.07
C ASP A 42 -6.01 1.83 -9.77
N LEU A 43 -6.09 0.67 -9.14
CA LEU A 43 -5.61 -0.59 -9.71
C LEU A 43 -6.75 -1.32 -10.41
N GLY A 44 -6.36 -2.24 -11.30
CA GLY A 44 -7.28 -3.07 -12.04
C GLY A 44 -7.17 -4.54 -11.65
N ASN A 45 -8.04 -5.34 -12.23
CA ASN A 45 -7.86 -6.78 -12.25
C ASN A 45 -6.95 -7.17 -13.42
N THR A 46 -6.07 -8.12 -13.19
CA THR A 46 -5.27 -8.81 -14.18
C THR A 46 -5.51 -10.32 -14.07
N THR A 47 -4.95 -11.10 -14.99
CA THR A 47 -4.96 -12.57 -14.91
C THR A 47 -4.34 -13.09 -13.60
N TYR A 48 -3.40 -12.34 -13.00
CA TYR A 48 -2.61 -12.79 -11.85
C TYR A 48 -2.95 -12.08 -10.53
N SER A 49 -3.62 -10.92 -10.58
CA SER A 49 -3.97 -10.11 -9.41
C SER A 49 -5.37 -9.52 -9.56
N LYS A 50 -6.20 -9.64 -8.52
CA LYS A 50 -7.54 -9.02 -8.49
C LYS A 50 -7.50 -7.80 -7.57
N LEU A 51 -7.13 -6.62 -8.07
CA LEU A 51 -6.90 -5.42 -7.26
C LEU A 51 -7.81 -4.25 -7.66
N ALA A 52 -8.95 -4.50 -8.31
CA ALA A 52 -9.86 -3.43 -8.78
C ALA A 52 -10.44 -2.51 -7.69
N ASP A 53 -10.42 -2.94 -6.42
CA ASP A 53 -10.83 -2.16 -5.26
C ASP A 53 -9.64 -1.60 -4.46
N PHE A 54 -8.44 -1.64 -5.03
CA PHE A 54 -7.20 -1.20 -4.41
C PHE A 54 -6.59 -0.02 -5.18
N LYS A 55 -5.71 0.69 -4.50
CA LYS A 55 -4.95 1.82 -5.01
C LYS A 55 -3.47 1.65 -4.76
N GLU A 56 -2.68 2.19 -5.67
CA GLU A 56 -1.24 2.33 -5.55
C GLU A 56 -0.86 3.77 -5.18
N LEU A 57 -0.16 3.96 -4.06
CA LEU A 57 0.54 5.22 -3.76
C LEU A 57 2.04 5.01 -3.96
N LYS A 58 2.52 5.33 -5.16
CA LYS A 58 3.93 5.27 -5.52
C LYS A 58 4.59 6.62 -5.31
N ASN A 59 5.63 6.68 -4.48
CA ASN A 59 6.46 7.87 -4.35
C ASN A 59 7.90 7.57 -4.74
N GLN A 60 8.23 7.84 -6.02
CA GLN A 60 9.56 7.58 -6.57
C GLN A 60 10.66 8.36 -5.85
N LYS A 61 10.41 9.62 -5.47
CA LYS A 61 11.38 10.43 -4.71
C LYS A 61 11.67 9.86 -3.33
N LEU A 62 10.64 9.28 -2.70
CA LEU A 62 10.77 8.62 -1.39
C LEU A 62 11.14 7.13 -1.52
N GLY A 63 11.20 6.58 -2.72
CA GLY A 63 11.55 5.17 -2.93
C GLY A 63 10.65 4.19 -2.20
N ILE A 64 9.36 4.49 -2.01
CA ILE A 64 8.38 3.59 -1.37
C ILE A 64 7.08 3.53 -2.19
N CYS A 65 6.52 2.33 -2.32
CA CYS A 65 5.22 2.07 -2.91
C CYS A 65 4.30 1.40 -1.88
N PHE A 66 3.05 1.86 -1.82
CA PHE A 66 1.99 1.29 -1.01
C PHE A 66 0.88 0.75 -1.89
N ILE A 67 0.40 -0.45 -1.56
CA ILE A 67 -0.89 -0.94 -2.07
C ILE A 67 -1.89 -0.90 -0.92
N PHE A 68 -2.97 -0.15 -1.11
CA PHE A 68 -3.98 0.07 -0.08
C PHE A 68 -5.39 -0.05 -0.63
N LYS A 69 -6.36 -0.33 0.24
CA LYS A 69 -7.78 -0.41 -0.08
C LYS A 69 -8.55 0.64 0.72
N PRO A 70 -9.17 1.64 0.07
CA PRO A 70 -10.15 2.48 0.72
C PRO A 70 -11.44 1.69 0.98
N THR A 71 -12.04 1.90 2.14
CA THR A 71 -13.29 1.26 2.58
C THR A 71 -14.38 2.33 2.76
N LYS A 72 -15.64 1.88 2.89
CA LYS A 72 -16.79 2.79 3.00
C LYS A 72 -16.82 3.60 4.31
N ASP A 73 -16.13 3.14 5.35
CA ASP A 73 -16.19 3.70 6.71
C ASP A 73 -15.06 4.70 7.00
N GLN A 74 -14.59 5.45 5.99
CA GLN A 74 -13.41 6.32 6.10
C GLN A 74 -12.18 5.58 6.65
N GLN A 75 -12.03 4.31 6.26
CA GLN A 75 -10.89 3.49 6.65
C GLN A 75 -10.07 3.12 5.42
N ILE A 76 -8.75 3.12 5.60
CA ILE A 76 -7.77 2.73 4.61
C ILE A 76 -6.99 1.53 5.13
N GLU A 77 -7.01 0.46 4.37
CA GLU A 77 -6.27 -0.75 4.69
C GLU A 77 -5.00 -0.82 3.84
N ILE A 78 -3.84 -0.64 4.46
CA ILE A 78 -2.54 -0.83 3.83
C ILE A 78 -2.24 -2.32 3.82
N THR A 79 -2.04 -2.86 2.62
CA THR A 79 -1.93 -4.31 2.38
C THR A 79 -0.53 -4.74 2.00
N GLU A 80 0.24 -3.83 1.41
CA GLU A 80 1.61 -4.04 0.99
C GLU A 80 2.39 -2.72 1.09
N ILE A 81 3.63 -2.80 1.57
CA ILE A 81 4.59 -1.70 1.56
C ILE A 81 5.88 -2.25 1.00
N VAL A 82 6.45 -1.58 0.01
CA VAL A 82 7.72 -2.01 -0.56
C VAL A 82 8.64 -0.82 -0.81
N ALA A 83 9.93 -1.01 -0.56
CA ALA A 83 10.95 -0.09 -1.06
C ALA A 83 11.03 -0.24 -2.59
N ILE A 84 10.98 0.86 -3.32
CA ILE A 84 10.96 0.85 -4.79
C ILE A 84 12.36 0.51 -5.31
N GLY A 85 12.46 -0.66 -5.95
CA GLY A 85 13.52 -1.03 -6.88
C GLY A 85 12.91 -1.65 -8.14
N LYS A 86 13.62 -1.61 -9.28
CA LYS A 86 13.10 -2.07 -10.59
C LYS A 86 12.50 -3.49 -10.57
N ARG A 87 13.05 -4.40 -9.76
CA ARG A 87 12.56 -5.80 -9.60
C ARG A 87 11.45 -5.97 -8.58
N GLU A 88 11.30 -5.02 -7.66
CA GLU A 88 10.31 -5.09 -6.58
C GLU A 88 8.94 -4.55 -7.03
N GLU A 89 8.93 -3.66 -8.02
CA GLU A 89 7.71 -3.05 -8.54
C GLU A 89 6.75 -4.07 -9.17
N GLU A 90 7.22 -5.03 -9.95
CA GLU A 90 6.31 -6.05 -10.51
C GLU A 90 5.82 -7.05 -9.43
N LYS A 91 6.69 -7.35 -8.46
CA LYS A 91 6.37 -8.31 -7.39
C LYS A 91 5.33 -7.76 -6.42
N VAL A 92 5.27 -6.44 -6.24
CA VAL A 92 4.35 -5.78 -5.28
C VAL A 92 2.89 -6.12 -5.57
N PHE A 93 2.45 -6.08 -6.83
CA PHE A 93 1.07 -6.34 -7.20
C PHE A 93 0.69 -7.81 -7.05
N PHE A 94 1.64 -8.70 -7.33
CA PHE A 94 1.45 -10.14 -7.14
C PHE A 94 1.38 -10.50 -5.64
N ALA A 95 2.25 -9.91 -4.82
CA ALA A 95 2.23 -10.08 -3.37
C ALA A 95 0.92 -9.55 -2.76
N ALA A 96 0.51 -8.33 -3.13
CA ALA A 96 -0.77 -7.75 -2.71
C ALA A 96 -1.96 -8.61 -3.14
N GLY A 97 -1.98 -9.09 -4.38
CA GLY A 97 -3.03 -9.99 -4.88
C GLY A 97 -3.11 -11.33 -4.14
N LYS A 98 -1.96 -11.89 -3.72
CA LYS A 98 -1.93 -13.09 -2.86
C LYS A 98 -2.43 -12.80 -1.45
N ARG A 99 -2.01 -11.69 -0.85
CA ARG A 99 -2.44 -11.28 0.49
C ARG A 99 -3.94 -11.03 0.52
N ARG A 100 -4.48 -10.37 -0.51
CA ARG A 100 -5.92 -10.12 -0.67
C ARG A 100 -6.76 -11.37 -0.44
N LYS A 101 -6.39 -12.51 -1.04
CA LYS A 101 -7.12 -13.79 -0.90
C LYS A 101 -7.23 -14.30 0.54
N LYS A 102 -6.43 -13.77 1.49
CA LYS A 102 -6.49 -14.15 2.90
C LYS A 102 -7.44 -13.29 3.71
N TYR A 103 -7.71 -12.07 3.26
CA TYR A 103 -8.50 -11.08 3.99
C TYR A 103 -9.87 -10.82 3.33
N LEU A 104 -10.06 -11.25 2.07
CA LEU A 104 -11.30 -11.15 1.28
C LEU A 104 -11.59 -12.47 0.56
#